data_AF-A0A1E3PW60-F1
#
_entry.id   AF-A0A1E3PW60-F1
#
_cell.length_a   1.000
_cell.length_b   1.000
_cell.length_c   1.000
_cell.angle_alpha   90.00
_cell.angle_beta   90.00
_cell.angle_gamma   90.00
#
_symmetry.space_group_name_H-M   'P 1'
#
loop_
_entity.id
_entity.type
_entity.pdbx_description
1 polymer ?
#
loop_
_entity_poly.entity_id
_entity_poly.type
_entity_poly.pdbx_seq_one_letter_code
_entity_poly.pdbx_strand_id
1 'polypeptide(L)'
;MQSEGIHLAPGQRLGSSNSPTTVIISGDSNYEMQPDGVIFFTTPAGEDYKVVVEVGVSQAYESLLEKARKWILDSECKIVLLLAFYEKERYAAPRKRITLTSQQVNDQVVQMRRRWPSTNVSEFSGLVFKGHTWLNEISEGFIDVIRKDRESDDTDALTNFKYILIDMGRDERSSVPASVGDIRLAELIPRESLGSAAGDIVVDFFNSDAFMDEVRTALISTAVTRFKKSVKLIV
;
A
#
# COMPACT_ATOMS: atom_id res chain seq x y z
N MET A 1 35.72 9.24 -13.56
CA MET A 1 34.32 8.79 -13.47
C MET A 1 33.44 10.00 -13.71
N GLN A 2 32.82 10.09 -14.89
CA GLN A 2 31.75 11.07 -15.12
C GLN A 2 30.52 10.57 -14.36
N SER A 3 29.94 11.39 -13.49
CA SER A 3 28.63 11.11 -12.91
C SER A 3 27.59 11.23 -14.02
N GLU A 4 27.03 10.10 -14.45
CA GLU A 4 25.87 10.11 -15.35
C GLU A 4 24.68 10.70 -14.59
N GLY A 5 24.26 11.90 -14.99
CA GLY A 5 23.08 12.56 -14.43
C GLY A 5 21.83 12.14 -15.19
N ILE A 6 20.71 12.01 -14.48
CA ILE A 6 19.39 11.84 -15.11
C ILE A 6 19.07 13.16 -15.83
N HIS A 7 19.03 13.14 -17.16
CA HIS A 7 18.68 14.30 -17.98
C HIS A 7 17.20 14.25 -18.34
N LEU A 8 16.36 14.91 -17.54
CA LEU A 8 14.93 15.07 -17.85
C LEU A 8 14.75 16.00 -19.06
N ALA A 9 13.78 15.70 -19.93
CA ALA A 9 13.46 16.58 -21.04
C ALA A 9 12.88 17.92 -20.53
N PRO A 10 12.99 19.01 -21.30
CA PRO A 10 12.39 20.30 -20.94
C PRO A 10 10.88 20.15 -20.65
N GLY A 11 10.46 20.54 -19.43
CA GLY A 11 9.06 20.46 -19.00
C GLY A 11 8.68 19.18 -18.25
N GLN A 12 9.57 18.19 -18.15
CA GLN A 12 9.34 16.99 -17.34
C GLN A 12 9.75 17.20 -15.88
N ARG A 13 8.95 16.64 -14.96
CA ARG A 13 9.23 16.62 -13.51
C ARG A 13 8.83 15.28 -12.93
N LEU A 14 9.66 14.74 -12.04
CA LEU A 14 9.33 13.57 -11.24
C LEU A 14 8.48 14.00 -10.05
N GLY A 15 7.33 13.35 -9.87
CA GLY A 15 6.43 13.56 -8.75
C GLY A 15 6.14 12.25 -8.00
N SER A 16 5.76 12.38 -6.73
CA SER A 16 5.20 11.28 -5.93
C SER A 16 4.11 11.83 -5.02
N SER A 17 3.00 11.12 -4.87
CA SER A 17 1.94 11.46 -3.92
C SER A 17 1.41 10.24 -3.18
N ASN A 18 0.99 10.46 -1.93
CA ASN A 18 0.21 9.51 -1.13
C ASN A 18 -1.21 10.07 -1.04
N SER A 19 -2.25 9.36 -1.48
CA SER A 19 -3.64 9.83 -1.33
C SER A 19 -4.63 8.69 -1.15
N PRO A 20 -5.01 8.35 0.08
CA PRO A 20 -6.29 7.72 0.30
C PRO A 20 -7.34 8.83 0.45
N THR A 21 -7.90 9.33 -0.65
CA THR A 21 -9.11 10.15 -0.58
C THR A 21 -10.27 9.38 -1.18
N THR A 22 -11.13 8.82 -0.34
CA THR A 22 -12.49 8.49 -0.78
C THR A 22 -13.20 9.81 -1.03
N VAL A 23 -13.17 10.25 -2.28
CA VAL A 23 -13.92 11.42 -2.74
C VAL A 23 -15.37 11.00 -2.93
N ILE A 24 -16.24 11.30 -1.95
CA ILE A 24 -17.69 11.27 -2.15
C ILE A 24 -18.09 12.65 -2.68
N ILE A 25 -18.10 12.80 -4.01
CA ILE A 25 -18.66 13.98 -4.68
C ILE A 25 -20.15 13.70 -4.95
N SER A 26 -20.98 14.35 -4.13
CA SER A 26 -22.32 14.85 -4.47
C SER A 26 -23.07 14.17 -5.63
N GLY A 27 -23.82 13.10 -5.32
CA GLY A 27 -25.08 12.73 -6.01
C GLY A 27 -25.03 12.28 -7.47
N ASP A 28 -23.99 12.61 -8.23
CA ASP A 28 -23.72 12.18 -9.60
C ASP A 28 -22.40 11.39 -9.60
N SER A 29 -22.48 10.11 -9.96
CA SER A 29 -21.39 9.15 -9.82
C SER A 29 -20.32 9.29 -10.89
N ASN A 30 -19.45 10.30 -10.76
CA ASN A 30 -18.14 10.27 -11.41
C ASN A 30 -17.15 9.64 -10.42
N TYR A 31 -16.99 8.32 -10.48
CA TYR A 31 -15.97 7.60 -9.72
C TYR A 31 -14.61 7.89 -10.38
N GLU A 32 -13.84 8.80 -9.79
CA GLU A 32 -12.44 9.00 -10.17
C GLU A 32 -11.58 8.05 -9.33
N MET A 33 -10.95 7.08 -10.00
CA MET A 33 -10.04 6.14 -9.35
C MET A 33 -8.77 6.90 -8.94
N GLN A 34 -8.46 6.93 -7.64
CA GLN A 34 -7.24 7.58 -7.12
C GLN A 34 -6.31 6.51 -6.52
N PRO A 35 -5.00 6.57 -6.83
CA PRO A 35 -4.05 5.58 -6.33
C PRO A 35 -3.70 5.88 -4.87
N ASP A 36 -3.49 4.83 -4.06
CA ASP A 36 -3.04 5.01 -2.67
C ASP A 36 -1.62 5.59 -2.61
N GLY A 37 -0.78 5.23 -3.58
CA GLY A 37 0.53 5.84 -3.82
C GLY A 37 0.92 5.77 -5.30
N VAL A 38 1.74 6.72 -5.77
CA VAL A 38 2.12 6.78 -7.19
C VAL A 38 3.49 7.41 -7.42
N ILE A 39 4.19 6.93 -8.46
CA ILE A 39 5.37 7.53 -9.07
C ILE A 39 5.01 7.87 -10.51
N PHE A 40 5.20 9.13 -10.90
CA PHE A 40 4.83 9.60 -12.23
C PHE A 40 5.75 10.72 -12.74
N PHE A 41 5.70 10.91 -14.05
CA PHE A 41 6.29 12.08 -14.70
C PHE A 41 5.18 13.03 -15.12
N THR A 42 5.30 14.30 -14.78
CA THR A 42 4.47 15.33 -15.40
C THR A 42 5.03 15.62 -16.79
N THR A 43 4.19 15.52 -17.81
CA THR A 43 4.53 15.83 -19.21
C THR A 43 3.56 16.89 -19.76
N PRO A 44 3.84 17.50 -20.92
CA PRO A 44 2.88 18.39 -21.58
C PRO A 44 1.54 17.74 -21.92
N ALA A 45 1.49 16.40 -22.03
CA ALA A 45 0.28 15.64 -22.33
C ALA A 45 -0.50 15.21 -21.07
N GLY A 46 0.06 15.38 -19.87
CA GLY A 46 -0.53 14.95 -18.60
C GLY A 46 0.44 14.18 -17.72
N GLU A 47 -0.12 13.47 -16.73
CA GLU A 47 0.64 12.59 -15.83
C GLU A 47 0.89 11.24 -16.51
N ASP A 48 2.16 10.86 -16.58
CA ASP A 48 2.63 9.57 -17.11
C ASP A 48 2.98 8.66 -15.92
N TYR A 49 2.02 7.82 -15.52
CA TYR A 49 2.13 6.92 -14.38
C TYR A 49 3.12 5.78 -14.64
N LYS A 50 4.13 5.66 -13.78
CA LYS A 50 5.15 4.59 -13.88
C LYS A 50 4.85 3.45 -12.93
N VAL A 51 4.63 3.80 -11.67
CA VAL A 51 4.32 2.84 -10.61
C VAL A 51 3.11 3.34 -9.86
N VAL A 52 2.11 2.49 -9.72
CA VAL A 52 0.96 2.72 -8.83
C VAL A 52 1.01 1.73 -7.68
N VAL A 53 0.68 2.18 -6.49
CA VAL A 53 0.54 1.36 -5.28
C VAL A 53 -0.93 1.36 -4.87
N GLU A 54 -1.48 0.17 -4.64
CA GLU A 54 -2.82 -0.03 -4.11
C GLU A 54 -2.75 -0.90 -2.86
N VAL A 55 -3.45 -0.49 -1.81
CA VAL A 55 -3.39 -1.13 -0.50
C VAL A 55 -4.78 -1.61 -0.10
N GLY A 56 -4.91 -2.92 0.12
CA GLY A 56 -6.13 -3.55 0.62
C GLY A 56 -5.93 -4.14 2.01
N VAL A 57 -6.83 -3.81 2.94
CA VAL A 57 -6.92 -4.49 4.25
C VAL A 57 -8.26 -5.21 4.34
N SER A 58 -8.22 -6.54 4.47
CA SER A 58 -9.40 -7.41 4.51
C SER A 58 -10.32 -7.27 3.28
N GLN A 59 -9.77 -6.80 2.15
CA GLN A 59 -10.44 -6.69 0.85
C GLN A 59 -10.22 -7.93 0.00
N ALA A 60 -11.21 -8.33 -0.79
CA ALA A 60 -11.07 -9.45 -1.72
C ALA A 60 -9.92 -9.19 -2.72
N TYR A 61 -9.05 -10.17 -2.91
CA TYR A 61 -7.89 -10.07 -3.81
C TYR A 61 -8.31 -9.74 -5.26
N GLU A 62 -9.36 -10.39 -5.76
CA GLU A 62 -9.92 -10.11 -7.09
C GLU A 62 -10.27 -8.63 -7.30
N SER A 63 -10.78 -7.96 -6.25
CA SER A 63 -11.10 -6.54 -6.34
C SER A 63 -9.84 -5.66 -6.43
N LEU A 64 -8.72 -6.07 -5.84
CA LEU A 64 -7.43 -5.39 -6.00
C LEU A 64 -6.85 -5.65 -7.39
N LEU A 65 -6.97 -6.88 -7.90
CA LEU A 65 -6.56 -7.22 -9.26
C LEU A 65 -7.34 -6.43 -10.32
N GLU A 66 -8.66 -6.25 -10.14
CA GLU A 66 -9.46 -5.40 -11.03
C GLU A 66 -8.96 -3.95 -11.07
N LYS A 67 -8.59 -3.38 -9.91
CA LYS A 67 -7.98 -2.05 -9.87
C LYS A 67 -6.63 -2.02 -10.57
N ALA A 68 -5.76 -3.01 -10.33
CA ALA A 68 -4.47 -3.10 -11.00
C ALA A 68 -4.64 -3.18 -12.53
N ARG A 69 -5.61 -3.97 -12.99
CA ARG A 69 -5.93 -4.08 -14.42
C ARG A 69 -6.33 -2.73 -15.01
N LYS A 70 -7.19 -1.96 -14.34
CA LYS A 70 -7.57 -0.60 -14.79
C LYS A 70 -6.37 0.34 -14.84
N TRP A 71 -5.49 0.32 -13.84
CA TRP A 71 -4.29 1.15 -13.86
C TRP A 71 -3.36 0.81 -15.03
N ILE A 72 -3.11 -0.48 -15.29
CA ILE A 72 -2.23 -0.92 -16.38
C ILE A 72 -2.86 -0.65 -17.76
N LEU A 73 -4.15 -0.96 -17.95
CA LEU A 73 -4.79 -0.92 -19.27
C LEU A 73 -5.39 0.45 -19.59
N ASP A 74 -6.11 1.07 -18.65
CA ASP A 74 -6.84 2.32 -18.91
C ASP A 74 -5.96 3.56 -18.72
N SER A 75 -5.01 3.49 -17.77
CA SER A 75 -4.11 4.61 -17.42
C SER A 75 -2.67 4.42 -17.91
N GLU A 76 -2.44 3.39 -18.74
CA GLU A 76 -1.14 3.01 -19.32
C GLU A 76 0.03 2.90 -18.32
N CYS A 77 -0.29 2.62 -17.05
CA CYS A 77 0.69 2.43 -15.98
C CYS A 77 1.61 1.25 -16.32
N LYS A 78 2.90 1.35 -15.97
CA LYS A 78 3.86 0.30 -16.27
C LYS A 78 3.84 -0.83 -15.24
N ILE A 79 3.66 -0.48 -13.97
CA ILE A 79 3.75 -1.41 -12.85
C ILE A 79 2.71 -1.04 -11.80
N VAL A 80 1.97 -2.03 -11.31
CA VAL A 80 1.13 -1.87 -10.12
C VAL A 80 1.68 -2.75 -9.00
N LEU A 81 1.89 -2.16 -7.83
CA LEU A 81 2.23 -2.87 -6.60
C LEU A 81 0.96 -3.01 -5.75
N LEU A 82 0.44 -4.22 -5.66
CA LEU A 82 -0.67 -4.54 -4.76
C LEU A 82 -0.12 -4.94 -3.39
N LEU A 83 -0.51 -4.21 -2.36
CA LEU A 83 -0.23 -4.54 -0.97
C LEU A 83 -1.53 -5.05 -0.34
N ALA A 84 -1.56 -6.32 0.06
CA ALA A 84 -2.76 -6.92 0.64
C ALA A 84 -2.47 -7.49 2.03
N PHE A 85 -3.33 -7.18 2.99
CA PHE A 85 -3.26 -7.67 4.36
C PHE A 85 -4.62 -8.25 4.78
N TYR A 86 -4.63 -9.49 5.26
CA TYR A 86 -5.83 -10.21 5.63
C TYR A 86 -5.92 -10.44 7.12
N GLU A 87 -6.99 -9.95 7.74
CA GLU A 87 -7.33 -10.34 9.10
C GLU A 87 -7.90 -11.76 9.11
N LYS A 88 -7.41 -12.60 10.03
CA LYS A 88 -7.87 -13.99 10.23
C LYS A 88 -9.38 -14.09 10.39
N GLU A 89 -9.97 -13.15 11.12
CA GLU A 89 -11.40 -12.91 11.14
C GLU A 89 -11.66 -11.44 10.91
N ARG A 90 -12.67 -11.14 10.07
CA ARG A 90 -13.07 -9.77 9.80
C ARG A 90 -13.48 -9.06 11.09
N TYR A 91 -13.06 -7.81 11.22
CA TYR A 91 -13.45 -6.97 12.35
C TYR A 91 -14.97 -6.90 12.53
N ALA A 92 -15.39 -7.09 13.78
CA ALA A 92 -16.77 -6.90 14.22
C ALA A 92 -16.80 -5.80 15.28
N ALA A 93 -17.62 -4.76 15.06
CA ALA A 93 -17.76 -3.68 16.02
C ALA A 93 -18.29 -4.17 17.38
N PRO A 94 -17.94 -3.51 18.50
CA PRO A 94 -18.47 -3.87 19.80
C PRO A 94 -19.99 -3.84 19.83
N ARG A 95 -20.63 -4.88 20.38
CA ARG A 95 -22.10 -4.94 20.53
C ARG A 95 -22.64 -3.88 21.50
N LYS A 96 -21.85 -3.53 22.53
CA LYS A 96 -22.21 -2.52 23.52
C LYS A 96 -21.64 -1.18 23.10
N ARG A 97 -22.47 -0.12 23.13
CA ARG A 97 -22.00 1.25 22.91
C ARG A 97 -21.00 1.63 24.00
N ILE A 98 -19.87 2.18 23.58
CA ILE A 98 -18.84 2.73 24.47
C ILE A 98 -19.13 4.22 24.60
N THR A 99 -19.30 4.71 25.82
CA THR A 99 -19.58 6.12 26.09
C THR A 99 -18.49 6.69 26.96
N LEU A 100 -17.80 7.73 26.49
CA LEU A 100 -16.62 8.32 27.15
C LEU A 100 -16.59 9.83 26.95
N THR A 101 -15.92 10.55 27.84
CA THR A 101 -15.56 11.95 27.60
C THR A 101 -14.38 12.05 26.63
N SER A 102 -14.18 13.22 26.02
CA SER A 102 -13.03 13.46 25.13
C SER A 102 -11.69 13.19 25.81
N GLN A 103 -11.54 13.56 27.08
CA GLN A 103 -10.33 13.28 27.86
C GLN A 103 -10.10 11.77 27.99
N GLN A 104 -11.14 11.01 28.34
CA GLN A 104 -11.04 9.56 28.48
C GLN A 104 -10.71 8.84 27.17
N VAL A 105 -11.17 9.37 26.03
CA VAL A 105 -10.79 8.86 24.70
C VAL A 105 -9.30 9.08 24.47
N ASN A 106 -8.81 10.30 24.71
CA ASN A 106 -7.39 10.62 24.52
C ASN A 106 -6.49 9.76 25.42
N ASP A 107 -6.83 9.63 26.70
CA ASP A 107 -6.08 8.82 27.66
C ASP A 107 -6.01 7.36 27.20
N GLN A 108 -7.13 6.79 26.72
CA GLN A 108 -7.17 5.42 26.22
C GLN A 108 -6.37 5.24 24.93
N VAL A 109 -6.44 6.20 24.00
CA VAL A 109 -5.64 6.17 22.77
C VAL A 109 -4.14 6.21 23.08
N VAL A 110 -3.72 7.04 24.04
CA VAL A 110 -2.33 7.09 24.51
C VAL A 110 -1.92 5.73 25.12
N GLN A 111 -2.78 5.13 25.93
CA GLN A 111 -2.53 3.79 26.49
C GLN A 111 -2.39 2.72 25.39
N MET A 112 -3.30 2.70 24.40
CA MET A 112 -3.25 1.77 23.27
C MET A 112 -1.94 1.89 22.49
N ARG A 113 -1.55 3.13 22.13
CA ARG A 113 -0.31 3.41 21.38
C ARG A 113 0.97 3.09 22.16
N ARG A 114 0.94 3.12 23.49
CA ARG A 114 2.09 2.70 24.32
C ARG A 114 2.15 1.18 24.51
N ARG A 115 0.99 0.54 24.65
CA ARG A 115 0.89 -0.90 24.95
C ARG A 115 1.25 -1.78 23.76
N TRP A 116 0.70 -1.50 22.58
CA TRP A 116 0.83 -2.45 21.47
C TRP A 116 2.24 -2.57 20.88
N PRO A 117 3.05 -1.49 20.74
CA PRO A 117 4.44 -1.64 20.31
C PRO A 117 5.32 -2.43 21.28
N SER A 118 4.96 -2.46 22.57
CA SER A 118 5.74 -3.10 23.64
C SER A 118 5.27 -4.52 23.97
N THR A 119 4.30 -5.05 23.24
CA THR A 119 3.73 -6.38 23.51
C THR A 119 4.60 -7.47 22.88
N ASN A 120 5.22 -8.34 23.69
CA ASN A 120 6.04 -9.49 23.26
C ASN A 120 5.24 -10.65 22.62
N VAL A 121 4.05 -10.40 22.07
CA VAL A 121 3.26 -11.41 21.36
C VAL A 121 3.71 -11.42 19.88
N SER A 122 3.35 -12.44 19.09
CA SER A 122 3.70 -12.47 17.66
C SER A 122 3.39 -11.12 17.00
N GLU A 123 4.30 -10.70 16.12
CA GLU A 123 4.40 -9.34 15.58
C GLU A 123 3.10 -8.84 14.93
N PHE A 124 2.30 -9.77 14.43
CA PHE A 124 1.03 -9.51 13.74
C PHE A 124 -0.19 -10.12 14.45
N SER A 125 -0.08 -10.35 15.76
CA SER A 125 -1.19 -10.83 16.59
C SER A 125 -2.31 -9.80 16.76
N GLY A 126 -3.46 -10.28 17.23
CA GLY A 126 -4.64 -9.43 17.43
C GLY A 126 -4.43 -8.31 18.45
N LEU A 127 -4.85 -7.10 18.08
CA LEU A 127 -4.77 -5.89 18.91
C LEU A 127 -5.99 -5.79 19.83
N VAL A 128 -5.89 -6.45 20.98
CA VAL A 128 -6.95 -6.49 22.00
C VAL A 128 -6.81 -5.34 22.99
N PHE A 129 -7.91 -4.63 23.26
CA PHE A 129 -7.98 -3.61 24.29
C PHE A 129 -9.34 -3.64 25.00
N LYS A 130 -9.29 -3.66 26.34
CA LYS A 130 -10.48 -3.78 27.22
C LYS A 130 -11.41 -4.95 26.84
N GLY A 131 -10.83 -6.10 26.50
CA GLY A 131 -11.57 -7.32 26.18
C GLY A 131 -12.22 -7.34 24.79
N HIS A 132 -11.92 -6.36 23.93
CA HIS A 132 -12.38 -6.33 22.54
C HIS A 132 -11.19 -6.33 21.56
N THR A 133 -11.33 -7.09 20.48
CA THR A 133 -10.35 -7.18 19.39
C THR A 133 -10.60 -6.08 18.38
N TRP A 134 -9.74 -5.06 18.37
CA TRP A 134 -9.89 -3.89 17.49
C TRP A 134 -9.30 -4.12 16.10
N LEU A 135 -8.34 -5.02 16.00
CA LEU A 135 -7.78 -5.57 14.78
C LEU A 135 -7.45 -7.02 15.08
N ASN A 136 -7.89 -7.96 14.25
CA ASN A 136 -7.54 -9.35 14.44
C ASN A 136 -6.10 -9.62 14.01
N GLU A 137 -5.60 -10.81 14.29
CA GLU A 137 -4.34 -11.31 13.75
C GLU A 137 -4.33 -11.15 12.23
N ILE A 138 -3.24 -10.59 11.68
CA ILE A 138 -3.04 -10.57 10.23
C ILE A 138 -2.53 -11.95 9.84
N SER A 139 -3.38 -12.75 9.20
CA SER A 139 -3.03 -14.11 8.80
C SER A 139 -2.16 -14.14 7.56
N GLU A 140 -2.32 -13.18 6.65
CA GLU A 140 -1.55 -13.10 5.42
C GLU A 140 -1.27 -11.64 5.06
N GLY A 141 -0.07 -11.38 4.54
CA GLY A 141 0.39 -10.08 4.08
C GLY A 141 1.34 -10.26 2.91
N PHE A 142 1.13 -9.58 1.79
CA PHE A 142 1.98 -9.74 0.62
C PHE A 142 2.10 -8.48 -0.25
N ILE A 143 3.13 -8.47 -1.08
CA ILE A 143 3.29 -7.57 -2.22
C ILE A 143 3.09 -8.39 -3.49
N ASP A 144 2.23 -7.94 -4.39
CA ASP A 144 2.07 -8.54 -5.70
C ASP A 144 2.37 -7.51 -6.79
N VAL A 145 3.34 -7.83 -7.64
CA VAL A 145 3.83 -6.92 -8.68
C VAL A 145 3.16 -7.28 -9.99
N ILE A 146 2.24 -6.43 -10.44
CA ILE A 146 1.44 -6.64 -11.64
C ILE A 146 2.04 -5.85 -12.80
N ARG A 147 2.16 -6.53 -13.95
CA ARG A 147 2.69 -5.98 -15.21
C ARG A 147 1.85 -6.46 -16.38
N LYS A 148 1.88 -5.72 -17.49
CA LYS A 148 1.42 -6.24 -18.77
C LYS A 148 2.34 -7.37 -19.23
N ASP A 149 1.76 -8.48 -19.64
CA ASP A 149 2.50 -9.58 -20.23
C ASP A 149 3.08 -9.15 -21.58
N ARG A 150 4.40 -9.25 -21.75
CA ARG A 150 5.10 -8.88 -22.98
C ARG A 150 5.20 -10.04 -23.97
N GLU A 151 4.98 -11.27 -23.51
CA GLU A 151 5.11 -12.49 -24.30
C GLU A 151 3.75 -12.99 -24.81
N SER A 152 2.65 -12.43 -24.29
CA SER A 152 1.30 -12.76 -24.70
C SER A 152 0.83 -11.94 -25.92
N ASP A 153 0.13 -12.60 -26.84
CA ASP A 153 -0.60 -11.97 -27.95
C ASP A 153 -1.90 -11.27 -27.49
N ASP A 154 -2.37 -11.55 -26.26
CA ASP A 154 -3.52 -10.89 -25.65
C ASP A 154 -3.10 -9.53 -25.06
N THR A 155 -3.72 -8.46 -25.55
CA THR A 155 -3.43 -7.08 -25.13
C THR A 155 -3.78 -6.80 -23.67
N ASP A 156 -4.59 -7.65 -23.06
CA ASP A 156 -5.11 -7.51 -21.70
C ASP A 156 -4.51 -8.54 -20.73
N ALA A 157 -3.56 -9.35 -21.21
CA ALA A 157 -2.84 -10.32 -20.39
C ALA A 157 -1.89 -9.62 -19.42
N LEU A 158 -1.92 -10.07 -18.17
CA LEU A 158 -1.11 -9.56 -17.09
C LEU A 158 -0.27 -10.68 -16.49
N THR A 159 0.97 -10.37 -16.15
CA THR A 159 1.84 -11.22 -15.33
C THR A 159 1.90 -10.67 -13.91
N ASN A 160 1.97 -11.54 -12.92
CA ASN A 160 2.11 -11.13 -11.53
C ASN A 160 3.23 -11.90 -10.80
N PHE A 161 3.92 -11.20 -9.90
CA PHE A 161 4.98 -11.76 -9.04
C PHE A 161 4.67 -11.44 -7.59
N LYS A 162 4.31 -12.48 -6.83
CA LYS A 162 3.88 -12.38 -5.43
C LYS A 162 5.02 -12.65 -4.45
N TYR A 163 5.20 -11.76 -3.49
CA TYR A 163 6.16 -11.82 -2.39
C TYR A 163 5.42 -11.82 -1.05
N ILE A 164 5.59 -12.88 -0.28
CA ILE A 164 4.91 -13.03 1.01
C ILE A 164 5.72 -12.35 2.11
N LEU A 165 5.06 -11.44 2.84
CA LEU A 165 5.63 -10.72 3.98
C LEU A 165 5.14 -11.28 5.32
N ILE A 166 3.90 -11.77 5.33
CA ILE A 166 3.28 -12.39 6.51
C ILE A 166 2.59 -13.67 6.06
N ASP A 167 2.92 -14.80 6.67
CA ASP A 167 2.26 -16.09 6.45
C ASP A 167 1.80 -16.71 7.77
N MET A 168 0.51 -17.03 7.85
CA MET A 168 -0.15 -17.52 9.07
C MET A 168 0.22 -16.71 10.34
N GLY A 169 0.32 -15.38 10.20
CA GLY A 169 0.69 -14.46 11.28
C GLY A 169 2.17 -14.43 11.67
N ARG A 170 3.05 -15.06 10.88
CA ARG A 170 4.51 -15.04 11.03
C ARG A 170 5.13 -14.01 10.11
N ASP A 171 6.20 -13.36 10.58
CA ASP A 171 6.99 -12.45 9.77
C ASP A 171 7.89 -13.25 8.81
N GLU A 172 7.65 -13.13 7.51
CA GLU A 172 8.40 -13.79 6.44
C GLU A 172 9.25 -12.79 5.62
N ARG A 173 9.43 -11.55 6.11
CA ARG A 173 10.08 -10.46 5.38
C ARG A 173 11.51 -10.77 4.94
N SER A 174 12.22 -11.66 5.64
CA SER A 174 13.58 -12.07 5.31
C SER A 174 13.69 -12.84 3.99
N SER A 175 12.56 -13.34 3.48
CA SER A 175 12.47 -14.02 2.19
C SER A 175 12.26 -13.06 1.00
N VAL A 176 11.97 -11.78 1.26
CA VAL A 176 11.66 -10.79 0.23
C VAL A 176 12.93 -10.04 -0.19
N PRO A 177 13.33 -10.09 -1.47
CA PRO A 177 14.52 -9.38 -1.95
C PRO A 177 14.30 -7.86 -1.99
N ALA A 178 15.38 -7.08 -1.97
CA ALA A 178 15.32 -5.62 -2.13
C ALA A 178 14.87 -5.19 -3.55
N SER A 179 15.13 -6.04 -4.55
CA SER A 179 14.75 -5.87 -5.95
C SER A 179 13.34 -6.41 -6.23
N VAL A 180 12.35 -6.03 -5.43
CA VAL A 180 10.96 -6.52 -5.59
C VAL A 180 10.47 -6.31 -7.02
N GLY A 181 10.07 -7.42 -7.66
CA GLY A 181 9.57 -7.44 -9.02
C GLY A 181 10.61 -7.24 -10.12
N ASP A 182 11.91 -7.15 -9.80
CA ASP A 182 12.99 -6.86 -10.77
C ASP A 182 12.71 -5.61 -11.63
N ILE A 183 12.31 -4.51 -10.97
CA ILE A 183 12.02 -3.24 -11.64
C ILE A 183 13.31 -2.66 -12.22
N ARG A 184 13.31 -2.39 -13.52
CA ARG A 184 14.46 -1.79 -14.20
C ARG A 184 14.33 -0.28 -14.29
N LEU A 185 15.45 0.42 -14.31
CA LEU A 185 15.47 1.89 -14.39
C LEU A 185 14.75 2.42 -15.63
N ALA A 186 14.83 1.72 -16.77
CA ALA A 186 14.10 2.08 -17.99
C ALA A 186 12.57 1.95 -17.90
N GLU A 187 12.05 1.29 -16.87
CA GLU A 187 10.61 1.20 -16.61
C GLU A 187 10.11 2.41 -15.81
N LEU A 188 11.02 3.06 -15.08
CA LEU A 188 10.76 4.27 -14.31
C LEU A 188 11.10 5.51 -15.13
N ILE A 189 12.29 5.56 -15.73
CA ILE A 189 12.81 6.72 -16.45
C ILE A 189 12.73 6.44 -17.96
N PRO A 190 12.24 7.39 -18.78
CA PRO A 190 12.25 7.24 -20.23
C PRO A 190 13.64 6.89 -20.77
N ARG A 191 13.72 5.95 -21.71
CA ARG A 191 15.01 5.43 -22.23
C ARG A 191 15.82 6.51 -22.93
N GLU A 192 15.16 7.45 -23.58
CA GLU A 192 15.77 8.63 -24.21
C GLU A 192 16.47 9.57 -23.20
N SER A 193 16.10 9.49 -21.92
CA SER A 193 16.74 10.21 -20.81
C SER A 193 17.87 9.41 -20.14
N LEU A 194 18.11 8.17 -20.59
CA LEU A 194 19.12 7.27 -20.05
C LEU A 194 20.22 6.98 -21.08
N GLY A 195 21.46 6.81 -20.61
CA GLY A 195 22.50 6.18 -21.43
C GLY A 195 22.13 4.73 -21.77
N SER A 196 22.60 4.21 -22.91
CA SER A 196 22.24 2.87 -23.42
C SER A 196 22.49 1.72 -22.42
N ALA A 197 23.44 1.88 -21.48
CA ALA A 197 23.74 0.89 -20.44
C ALA A 197 22.94 1.05 -19.15
N ALA A 198 22.36 2.23 -18.88
CA ALA A 198 21.70 2.51 -17.61
C ALA A 198 20.28 1.90 -17.52
N GLY A 199 19.66 1.58 -18.66
CA GLY A 199 18.31 1.05 -18.72
C GLY A 199 18.13 -0.35 -18.12
N ASP A 200 19.19 -1.16 -18.10
CA ASP A 200 19.15 -2.54 -17.59
C ASP A 200 19.40 -2.65 -16.09
N ILE A 201 19.75 -1.54 -15.43
CA ILE A 201 20.00 -1.49 -13.99
C ILE A 201 18.69 -1.84 -13.24
N VAL A 202 18.75 -2.90 -12.43
CA VAL A 202 17.67 -3.28 -11.51
C VAL A 202 17.70 -2.33 -10.31
N VAL A 203 16.54 -1.87 -9.90
CA VAL A 203 16.37 -0.91 -8.82
C VAL A 203 16.06 -1.64 -7.52
N ASP A 204 16.94 -1.46 -6.54
CA ASP A 204 16.69 -1.84 -5.14
C ASP A 204 15.95 -0.70 -4.44
N PHE A 205 14.62 -0.75 -4.42
CA PHE A 205 13.80 0.28 -3.77
C PHE A 205 13.03 -0.25 -2.55
N PHE A 206 13.07 -1.55 -2.29
CA PHE A 206 12.34 -2.14 -1.17
C PHE A 206 13.25 -2.41 0.02
N ASN A 207 12.97 -1.75 1.14
CA ASN A 207 13.58 -2.06 2.43
C ASN A 207 12.53 -2.76 3.30
N SER A 208 12.67 -4.07 3.47
CA SER A 208 11.70 -4.91 4.17
C SER A 208 11.54 -4.52 5.65
N ASP A 209 12.63 -4.20 6.35
CA ASP A 209 12.56 -3.83 7.77
C ASP A 209 11.80 -2.52 7.96
N ALA A 210 12.16 -1.48 7.21
CA ALA A 210 11.48 -0.19 7.27
C ALA A 210 10.01 -0.30 6.85
N PHE A 211 9.72 -1.10 5.82
CA PHE A 211 8.36 -1.33 5.37
C PHE A 211 7.51 -2.02 6.44
N MET A 212 8.03 -3.08 7.09
CA MET A 212 7.29 -3.80 8.11
C MET A 212 7.06 -2.96 9.38
N ASP A 213 7.99 -2.06 9.73
CA ASP A 213 7.80 -1.09 10.80
C ASP A 213 6.64 -0.10 10.50
N GLU A 214 6.53 0.37 9.25
CA GLU A 214 5.41 1.20 8.80
C GLU A 214 4.09 0.43 8.80
N VAL A 215 4.09 -0.81 8.31
CA VAL A 215 2.91 -1.70 8.37
C VAL A 215 2.44 -1.84 9.80
N ARG A 216 3.32 -2.15 10.74
CA ARG A 216 2.97 -2.29 12.17
C ARG A 216 2.34 -1.01 12.73
N THR A 217 2.89 0.14 12.37
CA THR A 217 2.37 1.46 12.78
C THR A 217 0.97 1.72 12.19
N ALA A 218 0.74 1.32 10.94
CA ALA A 218 -0.56 1.42 10.27
C ALA A 218 -1.61 0.49 10.89
N LEU A 219 -1.25 -0.74 11.25
CA LEU A 219 -2.14 -1.69 11.95
C LEU A 219 -2.62 -1.14 13.30
N ILE A 220 -1.69 -0.60 14.10
CA ILE A 220 -2.01 0.09 15.36
C ILE A 220 -2.94 1.27 15.12
N SER A 221 -2.65 2.10 14.13
CA SER A 221 -3.48 3.27 13.81
C SER A 221 -4.87 2.90 13.30
N THR A 222 -4.99 1.78 12.58
CA THR A 222 -6.28 1.20 12.17
C THR A 222 -7.10 0.77 13.37
N ALA A 223 -6.51 0.02 14.30
CA ALA A 223 -7.17 -0.40 15.54
C ALA A 223 -7.61 0.79 16.41
N VAL A 224 -6.76 1.82 16.55
CA VAL A 224 -7.11 3.08 17.23
C VAL A 224 -8.29 3.78 16.55
N THR A 225 -8.30 3.81 15.21
CA THR A 225 -9.38 4.43 14.44
C THR A 225 -10.71 3.70 14.65
N ARG A 226 -10.69 2.36 14.63
CA ARG A 226 -11.87 1.54 14.93
C ARG A 226 -12.39 1.79 16.35
N PHE A 227 -11.49 1.90 17.34
CA PHE A 227 -11.86 2.31 18.70
C PHE A 227 -12.55 3.67 18.72
N LYS A 228 -11.92 4.70 18.16
CA LYS A 228 -12.51 6.06 18.13
C LYS A 228 -13.90 6.07 17.47
N LYS A 229 -14.06 5.37 16.33
CA LYS A 229 -15.34 5.26 15.62
C LYS A 229 -16.44 4.57 16.43
N SER A 230 -16.08 3.69 17.37
CA SER A 230 -17.04 2.98 18.23
C SER A 230 -17.51 3.78 19.46
N VAL A 231 -16.83 4.88 19.78
CA VAL A 231 -17.11 5.69 20.97
C VAL A 231 -18.15 6.76 20.66
N LYS A 232 -19.15 6.87 21.53
CA LYS A 232 -20.05 8.03 21.60
C LYS A 232 -19.53 8.98 22.67
N LEU A 233 -19.28 10.24 22.29
CA LEU A 233 -18.83 11.26 23.25
C LEU A 233 -19.98 11.67 24.19
N ILE A 234 -19.66 11.78 25.47
CA ILE A 234 -20.49 12.48 26.46
C ILE A 234 -19.96 13.90 26.53
N VAL A 235 -20.85 14.86 26.25
CA VAL A 235 -20.60 16.30 26.46
C VAL A 235 -20.82 16.62 27.93
#